data_AF-A0A9Q8SR05-F1
#
_entry.id   AF-A0A9Q8SR05-F1
#
_cell.length_a   1.000
_cell.length_b   1.000
_cell.length_c   1.000
_cell.angle_alpha   90.00
_cell.angle_beta   90.00
_cell.angle_gamma   90.00
#
_symmetry.space_group_name_H-M   'P 1'
#
loop_
_entity.id
_entity.type
_entity.pdbx_description
1 polymer ?
#
loop_
_entity_poly.entity_id
_entity_poly.type
_entity_poly.pdbx_seq_one_letter_code
_entity_poly.pdbx_strand_id
1 'polypeptide(L)'
;MLSSYLSLSTQLDSDSLLRLQEGQVTERRTAELEHIGEGFCATIYDFGSTGQVIKQAKELRKFPELLVDYVAHQKVYAAGLHMGVQVSIPRPAEFVRPEQLGQWYNEHRESGKLPDDRTLISRNMAVLISERIPALPMEVRRALIEVFCPEEQRVAARVIRRNNNCLARLYLGRRRQNTRVEGGFELRNFEMTLDKMEILNIDPLQYVAPMAEALAVMHWETKHDAFDVEFVLASSPKPRTRTAEWASVKTTREPSEGSESQQKAVNVWLLDFNQVGEITMDNKGVGKAVRGFWDNDPYYPRPTVEEDSHTIEAKLWHKFKQVYLATSSKILKDDALAMTFIEAVELEGKKRLACPPVLQGPPKALAAVSIPPRSSGKKKQRSYVDFNE
;
A
#
# COMPACT_ATOMS: atom_id res chain seq x y z
N MET A 1 6.54 -24.09 -0.11
CA MET A 1 5.70 -23.59 1.00
C MET A 1 5.59 -22.08 1.01
N LEU A 2 6.68 -21.30 0.98
CA LEU A 2 6.57 -19.84 0.93
C LEU A 2 5.92 -19.33 -0.37
N SER A 3 6.31 -19.89 -1.51
CA SER A 3 5.75 -19.56 -2.83
C SER A 3 4.23 -19.82 -2.91
N SER A 4 3.72 -20.85 -2.24
CA SER A 4 2.28 -21.12 -2.16
C SER A 4 1.54 -20.11 -1.29
N TYR A 5 2.13 -19.63 -0.19
CA TYR A 5 1.53 -18.57 0.63
C TYR A 5 1.54 -17.21 -0.05
N LEU A 6 2.55 -16.91 -0.87
CA LEU A 6 2.66 -15.64 -1.58
C LEU A 6 1.92 -15.64 -2.92
N SER A 7 1.34 -16.77 -3.33
CA SER A 7 0.63 -16.89 -4.61
C SER A 7 -0.77 -16.30 -4.55
N LEU A 8 -1.13 -15.54 -5.58
CA LEU A 8 -2.50 -15.07 -5.84
C LEU A 8 -3.37 -16.10 -6.56
N SER A 9 -2.84 -17.27 -6.91
CA SER A 9 -3.60 -18.34 -7.58
C SER A 9 -3.73 -19.61 -6.73
N THR A 10 -2.87 -19.77 -5.73
CA THR A 10 -2.90 -20.95 -4.86
C THR A 10 -3.99 -20.80 -3.82
N GLN A 11 -4.88 -21.79 -3.82
CA GLN A 11 -5.89 -21.95 -2.77
C GLN A 11 -5.32 -22.74 -1.62
N LEU A 12 -5.58 -22.30 -0.39
CA LEU A 12 -5.19 -23.00 0.82
C LEU A 12 -6.31 -23.94 1.29
N ASP A 13 -5.91 -25.05 1.91
CA ASP A 13 -6.81 -25.92 2.66
C ASP A 13 -7.32 -25.25 3.95
N SER A 14 -8.40 -25.80 4.50
CA SER A 14 -9.08 -25.26 5.68
C SER A 14 -8.16 -25.18 6.92
N ASP A 15 -7.27 -26.17 7.13
CA ASP A 15 -6.34 -26.21 8.27
C ASP A 15 -5.27 -25.12 8.17
N SER A 16 -4.79 -24.86 6.96
CA SER A 16 -3.84 -23.78 6.67
C SER A 16 -4.51 -22.42 6.89
N LEU A 17 -5.76 -22.25 6.46
CA LEU A 17 -6.53 -21.02 6.68
C LEU A 17 -6.81 -20.76 8.16
N LEU A 18 -7.18 -21.79 8.93
CA LEU A 18 -7.39 -21.68 10.37
C LEU A 18 -6.12 -21.22 11.08
N ARG A 19 -4.96 -21.81 10.76
CA ARG A 19 -3.66 -21.40 11.31
C ARG A 19 -3.33 -19.94 11.03
N LEU A 20 -3.61 -19.47 9.81
CA LEU A 20 -3.43 -18.06 9.44
C LEU A 20 -4.32 -17.13 10.28
N GLN A 21 -5.58 -17.51 10.49
CA GLN A 21 -6.54 -16.73 11.26
C GLN A 21 -6.17 -16.68 12.75
N GLU A 22 -5.81 -17.81 13.35
CA GLU A 22 -5.38 -17.91 14.75
C GLU A 22 -4.12 -17.08 15.02
N GLY A 23 -3.13 -17.14 14.12
CA GLY A 23 -1.92 -16.35 14.22
C GLY A 23 -2.20 -14.85 14.27
N GLN A 24 -3.09 -14.35 13.38
CA GLN A 24 -3.46 -12.94 13.35
C GLN A 24 -4.23 -12.48 14.60
N VAL A 25 -5.08 -13.33 15.18
CA VAL A 25 -5.83 -13.01 16.40
C VAL A 25 -4.90 -12.95 17.61
N THR A 26 -3.99 -13.91 17.73
CA THR A 26 -3.06 -14.03 18.86
C THR A 26 -2.10 -12.84 18.97
N GLU A 27 -1.74 -12.23 17.85
CA GLU A 27 -0.82 -11.09 17.82
C GLU A 27 -1.48 -9.73 18.09
N ARG A 28 -2.81 -9.62 18.00
CA ARG A 28 -3.52 -8.35 18.23
C ARG A 28 -3.58 -8.00 19.70
N ARG A 29 -3.38 -6.73 19.99
CA ARG A 29 -3.54 -6.18 21.33
C ARG A 29 -4.73 -5.23 21.36
N THR A 30 -5.64 -5.48 22.29
CA THR A 30 -6.84 -4.65 22.50
C THR A 30 -6.71 -3.77 23.74
N ALA A 31 -5.69 -3.98 24.57
CA ALA A 31 -5.51 -3.30 25.85
C ALA A 31 -4.82 -1.92 25.73
N GLU A 32 -4.13 -1.65 24.63
CA GLU A 32 -3.35 -0.42 24.41
C GLU A 32 -3.55 0.08 22.98
N LEU A 33 -3.39 1.39 22.77
CA LEU A 33 -3.46 1.98 21.43
C LEU A 33 -2.14 1.71 20.70
N GLU A 34 -2.07 0.60 19.96
CA GLU A 34 -0.84 0.18 19.29
C GLU A 34 -0.50 1.09 18.11
N HIS A 35 0.70 1.68 18.11
CA HIS A 35 1.26 2.37 16.95
C HIS A 35 1.80 1.35 15.91
N ILE A 36 1.13 1.25 14.77
CA ILE A 36 1.42 0.23 13.74
C ILE A 36 2.09 0.79 12.47
N GLY A 37 1.97 2.10 12.23
CA GLY A 37 2.39 2.74 10.97
C GLY A 37 2.62 4.23 11.16
N GLU A 38 3.47 4.84 10.34
CA GLU A 38 3.63 6.29 10.29
C GLU A 38 4.17 6.68 8.92
N GLY A 39 3.62 7.75 8.36
CA GLY A 39 4.09 8.38 7.14
C GLY A 39 4.35 9.86 7.35
N PHE A 40 4.41 10.61 6.26
CA PHE A 40 4.57 12.07 6.33
C PHE A 40 3.30 12.79 6.79
N CYS A 41 2.13 12.32 6.34
CA CYS A 41 0.84 12.95 6.66
C CYS A 41 0.30 12.54 8.05
N ALA A 42 0.49 11.28 8.44
CA ALA A 42 -0.25 10.71 9.57
C ALA A 42 0.54 9.65 10.35
N THR A 43 0.12 9.45 11.60
CA THR A 43 0.47 8.30 12.44
C THR A 43 -0.71 7.32 12.41
N ILE A 44 -0.41 6.02 12.32
CA ILE A 44 -1.39 4.94 12.20
C ILE A 44 -1.41 4.13 13.49
N TYR A 45 -2.61 4.00 14.05
CA TYR A 45 -2.86 3.18 15.22
C TYR A 45 -3.80 2.02 14.87
N ASP A 46 -3.59 0.87 15.51
CA ASP A 46 -4.58 -0.22 15.48
C ASP A 46 -5.80 0.20 16.28
N PHE A 47 -7.00 0.06 15.71
CA PHE A 47 -8.24 0.38 16.41
C PHE A 47 -8.75 -0.85 17.18
N GLY A 48 -7.89 -1.42 18.02
CA GLY A 48 -8.22 -2.51 18.94
C GLY A 48 -8.99 -3.68 18.30
N SER A 49 -10.10 -4.07 18.91
CA SER A 49 -10.90 -5.24 18.50
C SER A 49 -11.77 -5.01 17.26
N THR A 50 -11.83 -3.78 16.73
CA THR A 50 -12.74 -3.41 15.62
C THR A 50 -12.31 -3.97 14.26
N GLY A 51 -11.03 -4.32 14.11
CA GLY A 51 -10.45 -4.63 12.80
C GLY A 51 -10.26 -3.42 11.90
N GLN A 52 -10.25 -2.22 12.47
CA GLN A 52 -10.02 -0.95 11.78
C GLN A 52 -8.67 -0.34 12.19
N VAL A 53 -8.26 0.71 11.50
CA VAL A 53 -7.12 1.56 11.85
C VAL A 53 -7.57 2.99 12.04
N ILE A 54 -6.83 3.72 12.87
CA ILE A 54 -6.96 5.16 13.04
C ILE A 54 -5.75 5.82 12.40
N LYS A 55 -5.96 6.56 11.32
CA LYS A 55 -4.97 7.41 10.67
C LYS A 55 -5.12 8.83 11.21
N GLN A 56 -4.28 9.20 12.17
CA GLN A 56 -4.29 10.51 12.81
C GLN A 56 -3.33 11.47 12.12
N ALA A 57 -3.80 12.66 11.74
CA ALA A 57 -2.94 13.70 11.18
C ALA A 57 -1.78 14.05 12.13
N LYS A 58 -0.55 14.14 11.62
CA LYS A 58 0.62 14.49 12.45
C LYS A 58 0.58 15.94 12.96
N GLU A 59 -0.05 16.83 12.18
CA GLU A 59 -0.12 18.26 12.44
C GLU A 59 -1.42 18.85 11.83
N LEU A 60 -1.89 20.01 12.32
CA LEU A 60 -3.10 20.65 11.79
C LEU A 60 -3.02 20.96 10.29
N ARG A 61 -1.83 21.33 9.79
CA ARG A 61 -1.62 21.60 8.35
C ARG A 61 -1.80 20.36 7.46
N LYS A 62 -1.82 19.16 8.04
CA LYS A 62 -2.08 17.89 7.34
C LYS A 62 -3.56 17.54 7.25
N PHE A 63 -4.43 18.33 7.86
CA PHE A 63 -5.88 18.17 7.75
C PHE A 63 -6.37 18.08 6.29
N PRO A 64 -5.96 18.96 5.36
CA PRO A 64 -6.43 18.89 3.98
C PRO A 64 -5.99 17.60 3.27
N GLU A 65 -4.75 17.18 3.45
CA GLU A 65 -4.21 15.92 2.87
C GLU A 65 -4.97 14.70 3.40
N LEU A 66 -5.28 14.66 4.70
CA LEU A 66 -6.07 13.57 5.27
C LEU A 66 -7.54 13.57 4.81
N LEU A 67 -8.11 14.75 4.56
CA LEU A 67 -9.45 14.87 4.00
C LEU A 67 -9.50 14.42 2.53
N VAL A 68 -8.47 14.78 1.74
CA VAL A 68 -8.29 14.27 0.37
C VAL A 68 -8.23 12.74 0.38
N ASP A 69 -7.47 12.15 1.31
CA ASP A 69 -7.41 10.71 1.50
C ASP A 69 -8.81 10.13 1.67
N TYR A 70 -9.57 10.59 2.67
CA TYR A 70 -10.91 10.07 2.94
C TYR A 70 -11.87 10.16 1.75
N VAL A 71 -11.92 11.32 1.09
CA VAL A 71 -12.85 11.56 -0.02
C VAL A 71 -12.48 10.71 -1.24
N ALA A 72 -11.20 10.65 -1.61
CA ALA A 72 -10.76 9.81 -2.72
C ALA A 72 -10.91 8.33 -2.38
N HIS A 73 -10.59 7.92 -1.16
CA HIS A 73 -10.73 6.55 -0.67
C HIS A 73 -12.18 6.05 -0.81
N GLN A 74 -13.18 6.86 -0.45
CA GLN A 74 -14.60 6.52 -0.65
C GLN A 74 -14.94 6.30 -2.13
N LYS A 75 -14.53 7.21 -3.01
CA LYS A 75 -14.79 7.11 -4.46
C LYS A 75 -14.12 5.87 -5.05
N VAL A 76 -12.84 5.65 -4.74
CA VAL A 76 -12.04 4.53 -5.25
C VAL A 76 -12.55 3.20 -4.73
N TYR A 77 -12.93 3.11 -3.46
CA TYR A 77 -13.55 1.90 -2.89
C TYR A 77 -14.86 1.55 -3.60
N ALA A 78 -15.77 2.51 -3.76
CA ALA A 78 -17.05 2.29 -4.43
C ALA A 78 -16.87 1.86 -5.90
N ALA A 79 -16.01 2.57 -6.64
CA ALA A 79 -15.69 2.26 -8.03
C ALA A 79 -15.02 0.88 -8.18
N GLY A 80 -14.07 0.54 -7.29
CA GLY A 80 -13.42 -0.76 -7.30
C GLY A 80 -14.40 -1.92 -7.08
N LEU A 81 -15.36 -1.76 -6.16
CA LEU A 81 -16.43 -2.74 -5.94
C LEU A 81 -17.34 -2.87 -7.18
N HIS A 82 -17.74 -1.75 -7.77
CA HIS A 82 -18.59 -1.73 -8.96
C HIS A 82 -17.92 -2.41 -10.16
N MET A 83 -16.63 -2.11 -10.38
CA MET A 83 -15.84 -2.65 -11.50
C MET A 83 -15.31 -4.06 -11.25
N GLY A 84 -15.40 -4.56 -10.02
CA GLY A 84 -14.91 -5.89 -9.65
C GLY A 84 -13.39 -6.03 -9.78
N VAL A 85 -12.63 -5.00 -9.42
CA VAL A 85 -11.15 -5.04 -9.49
C VAL A 85 -10.58 -6.10 -8.55
N GLN A 86 -9.46 -6.70 -8.94
CA GLN A 86 -8.79 -7.76 -8.18
C GLN A 86 -8.07 -7.24 -6.93
N VAL A 87 -7.65 -5.97 -6.94
CA VAL A 87 -7.00 -5.34 -5.79
C VAL A 87 -7.97 -5.15 -4.62
N SER A 88 -7.52 -5.44 -3.41
CA SER A 88 -8.25 -5.09 -2.21
C SER A 88 -8.09 -3.59 -1.90
N ILE A 89 -9.21 -2.92 -1.65
CA ILE A 89 -9.21 -1.55 -1.13
C ILE A 89 -9.80 -1.61 0.28
N PRO A 90 -9.12 -1.09 1.32
CA PRO A 90 -9.66 -1.05 2.67
C PRO A 90 -11.03 -0.36 2.67
N ARG A 91 -12.00 -0.85 3.44
CA ARG A 91 -13.28 -0.15 3.57
C ARG A 91 -13.09 1.19 4.32
N PRO A 92 -13.42 2.35 3.73
CA PRO A 92 -13.46 3.60 4.47
C PRO A 92 -14.65 3.58 5.44
N ALA A 93 -14.48 4.14 6.64
CA ALA A 93 -15.54 4.16 7.65
C ALA A 93 -15.93 5.59 8.02
N GLU A 94 -15.03 6.35 8.62
CA GLU A 94 -15.38 7.64 9.23
C GLU A 94 -14.22 8.64 9.12
N PHE A 95 -14.55 9.92 9.08
CA PHE A 95 -13.60 11.02 9.21
C PHE A 95 -14.05 11.96 10.34
N VAL A 96 -13.19 12.15 11.32
CA VAL A 96 -13.48 12.93 12.53
C VAL A 96 -12.62 14.19 12.50
N ARG A 97 -13.28 15.34 12.63
CA ARG A 97 -12.60 16.64 12.66
C ARG A 97 -11.95 16.89 14.03
N PRO A 98 -10.92 17.76 14.11
CA PRO A 98 -10.25 18.10 15.37
C PRO A 98 -11.20 18.44 16.52
N GLU A 99 -12.28 19.17 16.23
CA GLU A 99 -13.25 19.66 17.21
C GLU A 99 -14.16 18.54 17.75
N GLN A 100 -14.29 17.45 16.98
CA GLN A 100 -15.16 16.30 17.30
C GLN A 100 -14.38 15.17 17.99
N LEU A 101 -13.05 15.19 17.94
CA LEU A 101 -12.20 14.09 18.41
C LEU A 101 -12.45 13.72 19.88
N GLY A 102 -12.62 14.71 20.75
CA GLY A 102 -12.83 14.48 22.18
C GLY A 102 -14.13 13.71 22.45
N GLN A 103 -15.24 14.11 21.80
CA GLN A 103 -16.51 13.41 21.92
C GLN A 103 -16.41 12.00 21.32
N TRP A 104 -15.89 11.89 20.10
CA TRP A 104 -15.71 10.61 19.41
C TRP A 104 -14.87 9.61 20.23
N TYR A 105 -13.79 10.09 20.86
CA TYR A 105 -12.93 9.27 21.72
C TYR A 105 -13.68 8.78 22.96
N ASN A 106 -14.42 9.66 23.64
CA ASN A 106 -15.18 9.29 24.84
C ASN A 106 -16.25 8.24 24.53
N GLU A 107 -16.99 8.41 23.43
CA GLU A 107 -18.02 7.45 22.99
C GLU A 107 -17.42 6.06 22.73
N HIS A 108 -16.30 5.98 22.02
CA HIS A 108 -15.64 4.71 21.70
C HIS A 108 -14.91 4.09 22.89
N ARG A 109 -14.44 4.90 23.84
CA ARG A 109 -13.88 4.44 25.12
C ARG A 109 -14.99 3.85 25.99
N GLU A 110 -16.11 4.54 26.15
CA GLU A 110 -17.26 4.08 26.95
C GLU A 110 -17.88 2.80 26.36
N SER A 111 -17.88 2.65 25.03
CA SER A 111 -18.32 1.43 24.37
C SER A 111 -17.31 0.27 24.46
N GLY A 112 -16.13 0.47 25.06
CA GLY A 112 -15.05 -0.52 25.16
C GLY A 112 -14.33 -0.84 23.85
N LYS A 113 -14.49 -0.01 22.81
CA LYS A 113 -13.79 -0.18 21.51
C LYS A 113 -12.39 0.43 21.52
N LEU A 114 -12.19 1.47 22.32
CA LEU A 114 -10.87 2.08 22.56
C LEU A 114 -10.38 1.81 23.98
N PRO A 115 -9.07 1.59 24.16
CA PRO A 115 -8.46 1.60 25.48
C PRO A 115 -8.43 3.02 26.05
N ASP A 116 -8.27 3.14 27.36
CA ASP A 116 -8.11 4.42 28.08
C ASP A 116 -6.70 5.01 27.86
N ASP A 117 -6.37 5.30 26.61
CA ASP A 117 -5.11 5.91 26.19
C ASP A 117 -5.33 7.34 25.66
N ARG A 118 -4.85 8.34 26.40
CA ARG A 118 -5.02 9.76 26.06
C ARG A 118 -4.08 10.26 24.96
N THR A 119 -3.20 9.41 24.44
CA THR A 119 -2.26 9.77 23.36
C THR A 119 -3.00 10.34 22.16
N LEU A 120 -4.13 9.73 21.77
CA LEU A 120 -4.93 10.15 20.62
C LEU A 120 -5.50 11.57 20.79
N ILE A 121 -5.99 11.91 21.97
CA ILE A 121 -6.63 13.22 22.23
C ILE A 121 -5.63 14.30 22.65
N SER A 122 -4.36 13.96 22.90
CA SER A 122 -3.36 14.90 23.41
C SER A 122 -3.13 16.14 22.55
N ARG A 123 -3.42 16.05 21.25
CA ARG A 123 -3.18 17.12 20.27
C ARG A 123 -4.43 17.60 19.53
N ASN A 124 -5.61 17.01 19.74
CA ASN A 124 -6.84 17.32 18.98
C ASN A 124 -6.58 17.42 17.46
N MET A 125 -6.21 16.31 16.84
CA MET A 125 -5.95 16.23 15.40
C MET A 125 -7.10 15.51 14.69
N ALA A 126 -7.29 15.76 13.38
CA ALA A 126 -8.23 14.96 12.60
C ALA A 126 -7.80 13.49 12.55
N VAL A 127 -8.79 12.60 12.51
CA VAL A 127 -8.58 11.17 12.34
C VAL A 127 -9.45 10.62 11.22
N LEU A 128 -8.87 9.72 10.42
CA LEU A 128 -9.54 8.92 9.40
C LEU A 128 -9.58 7.47 9.88
N ILE A 129 -10.75 6.86 9.84
CA ILE A 129 -10.99 5.47 10.24
C ILE A 129 -11.28 4.65 8.98
N SER A 130 -10.58 3.53 8.84
CA SER A 130 -10.78 2.58 7.74
C SER A 130 -10.44 1.15 8.16
N GLU A 131 -10.81 0.17 7.35
CA GLU A 131 -10.44 -1.23 7.53
C GLU A 131 -8.93 -1.40 7.70
N ARG A 132 -8.53 -2.22 8.67
CA ARG A 132 -7.12 -2.57 8.83
C ARG A 132 -6.70 -3.56 7.75
N ILE A 133 -5.68 -3.20 6.97
CA ILE A 133 -4.98 -4.15 6.13
C ILE A 133 -4.29 -5.18 7.04
N PRO A 134 -4.64 -6.47 6.96
CA PRO A 134 -4.03 -7.45 7.85
C PRO A 134 -2.60 -7.74 7.42
N ALA A 135 -1.67 -7.74 8.38
CA ALA A 135 -0.27 -8.03 8.12
C ALA A 135 -0.05 -9.38 7.42
N LEU A 136 1.08 -9.55 6.74
CA LEU A 136 1.45 -10.81 6.13
C LEU A 136 1.44 -11.98 7.14
N PRO A 137 1.10 -13.20 6.69
CA PRO A 137 1.14 -14.40 7.52
C PRO A 137 2.43 -14.53 8.33
N MET A 138 2.35 -15.04 9.56
CA MET A 138 3.51 -15.24 10.42
C MET A 138 4.59 -16.10 9.73
N GLU A 139 4.17 -17.12 9.00
CA GLU A 139 5.01 -18.03 8.22
C GLU A 139 5.79 -17.28 7.14
N VAL A 140 5.10 -16.38 6.43
CA VAL A 140 5.72 -15.52 5.42
C VAL A 140 6.72 -14.58 6.09
N ARG A 141 6.34 -13.91 7.17
CA ARG A 141 7.22 -12.97 7.91
C ARG A 141 8.48 -13.67 8.42
N ARG A 142 8.35 -14.86 9.01
CA ARG A 142 9.48 -15.68 9.46
C ARG A 142 10.40 -16.07 8.30
N ALA A 143 9.83 -16.42 7.14
CA ALA A 143 10.62 -16.76 5.97
C ALA A 143 11.35 -15.54 5.39
N LEU A 144 10.71 -14.36 5.36
CA LEU A 144 11.37 -13.12 4.94
C LEU A 144 12.55 -12.76 5.85
N ILE A 145 12.39 -12.94 7.17
CA ILE A 145 13.52 -12.79 8.11
C ILE A 145 14.61 -13.80 7.80
N GLU A 146 14.26 -15.07 7.60
CA GLU A 146 15.28 -16.10 7.34
C GLU A 146 16.11 -15.81 6.07
N VAL A 147 15.45 -15.37 5.01
CA VAL A 147 16.08 -15.15 3.70
C VAL A 147 16.86 -13.82 3.64
N PHE A 148 16.31 -12.74 4.21
CA PHE A 148 16.85 -11.39 3.99
C PHE A 148 17.46 -10.72 5.21
N CYS A 149 17.20 -11.22 6.43
CA CYS A 149 17.80 -10.67 7.63
C CYS A 149 19.23 -11.23 7.82
N PRO A 150 20.23 -10.37 8.09
CA PRO A 150 21.55 -10.81 8.50
C PRO A 150 21.45 -11.81 9.67
N GLU A 151 22.26 -12.87 9.63
CA GLU A 151 22.16 -14.00 10.56
C GLU A 151 22.21 -13.54 12.03
N GLU A 152 23.09 -12.59 12.33
CA GLU A 152 23.27 -12.00 13.65
C GLU A 152 22.05 -11.20 14.15
N GLN A 153 21.15 -10.79 13.26
CA GLN A 153 19.94 -10.02 13.59
C GLN A 153 18.66 -10.86 13.59
N ARG A 154 18.67 -12.10 13.09
CA ARG A 154 17.45 -12.92 12.91
C ARG A 154 16.68 -13.12 14.21
N VAL A 155 17.37 -13.38 15.31
CA VAL A 155 16.74 -13.56 16.63
C VAL A 155 16.04 -12.28 17.06
N ALA A 156 16.71 -11.12 16.95
CA ALA A 156 16.14 -9.83 17.28
C ALA A 156 14.94 -9.47 16.37
N ALA A 157 15.05 -9.74 15.07
CA ALA A 157 13.99 -9.49 14.10
C ALA A 157 12.75 -10.37 14.31
N ARG A 158 12.90 -11.58 14.88
CA ARG A 158 11.76 -12.47 15.21
C ARG A 158 10.98 -12.01 16.43
N VAL A 159 11.62 -11.29 17.36
CA VAL A 159 10.99 -10.85 18.62
C VAL A 159 10.51 -9.40 18.59
N ILE A 160 11.03 -8.56 17.67
CA ILE A 160 10.62 -7.16 17.59
C ILE A 160 9.17 -7.05 17.12
N ARG A 161 8.31 -6.46 17.96
CA ARG A 161 6.86 -6.38 17.72
C ARG A 161 6.47 -5.63 16.46
N ARG A 162 7.27 -4.63 16.04
CA ARG A 162 7.01 -3.87 14.81
C ARG A 162 6.90 -4.77 13.58
N ASN A 163 7.60 -5.90 13.58
CA ASN A 163 7.55 -6.87 12.50
C ASN A 163 6.21 -7.62 12.42
N ASN A 164 5.33 -7.53 13.43
CA ASN A 164 3.96 -8.07 13.38
C ASN A 164 3.03 -7.27 12.49
N ASN A 165 3.40 -6.03 12.13
CA ASN A 165 2.64 -5.15 11.26
C ASN A 165 3.20 -5.09 9.83
N CYS A 166 3.84 -6.18 9.39
CA CYS A 166 4.49 -6.25 8.08
C CYS A 166 3.48 -6.22 6.92
N LEU A 167 3.58 -5.17 6.10
CA LEU A 167 3.02 -5.07 4.75
C LEU A 167 4.20 -5.00 3.78
N ALA A 168 4.25 -5.88 2.77
CA ALA A 168 5.35 -5.86 1.82
C ALA A 168 5.02 -4.92 0.65
N ARG A 169 5.80 -3.85 0.47
CA ARG A 169 5.61 -2.88 -0.63
C ARG A 169 6.04 -3.50 -1.95
N LEU A 170 5.12 -3.64 -2.89
CA LEU A 170 5.40 -4.31 -4.16
C LEU A 170 6.04 -3.35 -5.15
N TYR A 171 7.25 -3.66 -5.62
CA TYR A 171 7.96 -2.85 -6.61
C TYR A 171 8.23 -3.67 -7.88
N LEU A 172 7.34 -3.57 -8.86
CA LEU A 172 7.47 -4.24 -10.16
C LEU A 172 8.27 -3.42 -11.18
N GLY A 173 8.56 -2.15 -10.88
CA GLY A 173 9.34 -1.26 -11.73
C GLY A 173 10.77 -1.02 -11.26
N ARG A 174 11.24 -1.79 -10.26
CA ARG A 174 12.56 -1.58 -9.62
C ARG A 174 13.21 -2.91 -9.24
N ARG A 175 14.51 -2.98 -9.50
CA ARG A 175 15.45 -3.89 -8.85
C ARG A 175 16.28 -3.12 -7.84
N ARG A 176 16.72 -3.76 -6.76
CA ARG A 176 17.70 -3.15 -5.86
C ARG A 176 19.01 -2.88 -6.61
N GLN A 177 19.57 -1.70 -6.40
CA GLN A 177 21.00 -1.48 -6.64
C GLN A 177 21.73 -1.99 -5.40
N ASN A 178 22.65 -2.95 -5.57
CA ASN A 178 23.38 -3.65 -4.50
C ASN A 178 23.92 -2.69 -3.43
N THR A 179 23.12 -2.43 -2.40
CA THR A 179 23.52 -1.60 -1.26
C THR A 179 23.06 -2.32 -0.01
N ARG A 180 24.05 -2.70 0.80
CA ARG A 180 23.80 -3.24 2.13
C ARG A 180 23.29 -2.08 2.98
N VAL A 181 22.06 -2.18 3.47
CA VAL A 181 21.52 -1.15 4.37
C VAL A 181 22.22 -1.28 5.71
N GLU A 182 23.04 -0.29 6.07
CA GLU A 182 23.60 -0.18 7.42
C GLU A 182 22.46 0.08 8.43
N GLY A 183 22.16 -0.88 9.30
CA GLY A 183 21.13 -0.70 10.33
C GLY A 183 20.53 -2.00 10.86
N GLY A 184 19.52 -1.84 11.71
CA GLY A 184 18.67 -2.95 12.16
C GLY A 184 17.67 -3.37 11.08
N PHE A 185 17.46 -4.67 10.92
CA PHE A 185 16.49 -5.24 9.99
C PHE A 185 15.07 -5.14 10.56
N GLU A 186 14.17 -4.52 9.80
CA GLU A 186 12.74 -4.47 10.11
C GLU A 186 11.91 -4.91 8.88
N LEU A 187 10.78 -5.56 9.15
CA LEU A 187 9.78 -5.92 8.15
C LEU A 187 8.78 -4.80 7.87
N ARG A 188 8.76 -3.76 8.71
CA ARG A 188 7.99 -2.55 8.42
C ARG A 188 8.64 -1.84 7.23
N ASN A 189 7.82 -1.45 6.26
CA ASN A 189 8.27 -0.92 4.96
C ASN A 189 9.17 -1.91 4.18
N PHE A 190 8.98 -3.22 4.35
CA PHE A 190 9.74 -4.20 3.58
C PHE A 190 9.45 -4.05 2.08
N GLU A 191 10.44 -3.61 1.32
CA GLU A 191 10.35 -3.49 -0.12
C GLU A 191 10.47 -4.87 -0.78
N MET A 192 9.46 -5.30 -1.52
CA MET A 192 9.45 -6.50 -2.34
C MET A 192 9.74 -6.11 -3.80
N THR A 193 11.02 -6.01 -4.13
CA THR A 193 11.54 -5.71 -5.48
C THR A 193 11.64 -6.97 -6.35
N LEU A 194 11.79 -6.81 -7.66
CA LEU A 194 11.88 -7.94 -8.61
C LEU A 194 12.97 -8.95 -8.25
N ASP A 195 14.16 -8.48 -7.86
CA ASP A 195 15.27 -9.35 -7.45
C ASP A 195 14.95 -10.16 -6.18
N LYS A 196 14.17 -9.61 -5.24
CA LYS A 196 13.70 -10.36 -4.06
C LYS A 196 12.65 -11.39 -4.46
N MET A 197 11.77 -11.07 -5.41
CA MET A 197 10.81 -12.04 -5.92
C MET A 197 11.50 -13.22 -6.60
N GLU A 198 12.58 -12.97 -7.34
CA GLU A 198 13.44 -14.02 -7.93
C GLU A 198 14.09 -14.90 -6.87
N ILE A 199 14.69 -14.30 -5.82
CA ILE A 199 15.28 -15.06 -4.69
C ILE A 199 14.24 -15.94 -4.00
N LEU A 200 12.99 -15.47 -3.87
CA LEU A 200 11.89 -16.22 -3.27
C LEU A 200 11.21 -17.19 -4.24
N ASN A 201 11.64 -17.22 -5.51
CA ASN A 201 11.03 -17.97 -6.60
C ASN A 201 9.52 -17.69 -6.76
N ILE A 202 9.18 -16.40 -6.79
CA ILE A 202 7.81 -15.89 -6.97
C ILE A 202 7.72 -15.30 -8.37
N ASP A 203 6.68 -15.68 -9.13
CA ASP A 203 6.39 -15.05 -10.42
C ASP A 203 5.80 -13.64 -10.20
N PRO A 204 6.45 -12.55 -10.61
CA PRO A 204 5.93 -11.20 -10.44
C PRO A 204 4.69 -10.90 -11.31
N LEU A 205 4.43 -11.67 -12.39
CA LEU A 205 3.32 -11.41 -13.32
C LEU A 205 1.96 -11.45 -12.63
N GLN A 206 1.81 -12.25 -11.58
CA GLN A 206 0.56 -12.37 -10.84
C GLN A 206 0.12 -11.05 -10.18
N TYR A 207 1.04 -10.15 -9.87
CA TYR A 207 0.72 -8.89 -9.18
C TYR A 207 0.37 -7.74 -10.14
N VAL A 208 0.55 -7.92 -11.45
CA VAL A 208 0.38 -6.85 -12.45
C VAL A 208 -1.10 -6.47 -12.64
N ALA A 209 -1.98 -7.46 -12.77
CA ALA A 209 -3.38 -7.20 -13.09
C ALA A 209 -4.11 -6.35 -12.02
N PRO A 210 -3.98 -6.65 -10.71
CA PRO A 210 -4.55 -5.79 -9.66
C PRO A 210 -4.10 -4.32 -9.74
N MET A 211 -2.82 -4.07 -10.07
CA MET A 211 -2.29 -2.70 -10.20
C MET A 211 -2.83 -1.96 -11.43
N ALA A 212 -2.84 -2.65 -12.58
CA ALA A 212 -3.31 -2.07 -13.84
C ALA A 212 -4.82 -1.76 -13.80
N GLU A 213 -5.62 -2.65 -13.22
CA GLU A 213 -7.06 -2.44 -13.02
C GLU A 213 -7.32 -1.23 -12.11
N ALA A 214 -6.62 -1.13 -10.98
CA ALA A 214 -6.80 -0.01 -10.06
C ALA A 214 -6.47 1.33 -10.73
N LEU A 215 -5.35 1.43 -11.44
CA LEU A 215 -4.97 2.66 -12.14
C LEU A 215 -6.00 3.06 -13.21
N ALA A 216 -6.49 2.10 -14.00
CA ALA A 216 -7.52 2.40 -15.00
C ALA A 216 -8.82 2.92 -14.35
N VAL A 217 -9.25 2.31 -13.25
CA VAL A 217 -10.42 2.75 -12.47
C VAL A 217 -10.18 4.14 -11.85
N MET A 218 -9.01 4.38 -11.29
CA MET A 218 -8.67 5.67 -10.70
C MET A 218 -8.67 6.78 -11.76
N HIS A 219 -8.02 6.56 -12.90
CA HIS A 219 -7.94 7.55 -13.96
C HIS A 219 -9.32 7.84 -14.58
N TRP A 220 -10.09 6.81 -14.91
CA TRP A 220 -11.23 7.00 -15.80
C TRP A 220 -12.59 6.97 -15.11
N GLU A 221 -12.75 6.17 -14.06
CA GLU A 221 -14.01 6.06 -13.33
C GLU A 221 -14.08 7.14 -12.24
N THR A 222 -13.01 7.28 -11.44
CA THR A 222 -13.01 8.25 -10.33
C THR A 222 -12.34 9.58 -10.67
N LYS A 223 -11.66 9.66 -11.83
CA LYS A 223 -11.01 10.87 -12.34
C LYS A 223 -9.93 11.42 -11.42
N HIS A 224 -9.07 10.54 -10.90
CA HIS A 224 -7.87 10.90 -10.15
C HIS A 224 -6.60 10.52 -10.90
N ASP A 225 -5.50 11.23 -10.67
CA ASP A 225 -4.19 10.97 -11.28
C ASP A 225 -3.41 9.81 -10.65
N ALA A 226 -3.95 9.23 -9.57
CA ALA A 226 -3.30 8.20 -8.77
C ALA A 226 -1.89 8.58 -8.26
N PHE A 227 -1.64 9.86 -8.02
CA PHE A 227 -0.37 10.33 -7.45
C PHE A 227 -0.20 9.85 -6.00
N ASP A 228 1.01 9.37 -5.69
CA ASP A 228 1.50 8.82 -4.42
C ASP A 228 0.74 7.60 -3.85
N VAL A 229 -0.09 6.92 -4.64
CA VAL A 229 -0.75 5.69 -4.16
C VAL A 229 0.23 4.53 -4.02
N GLU A 230 0.12 3.78 -2.93
CA GLU A 230 0.98 2.63 -2.64
C GLU A 230 0.27 1.29 -2.89
N PHE A 231 1.04 0.31 -3.34
CA PHE A 231 0.59 -1.08 -3.48
C PHE A 231 1.39 -2.00 -2.56
N VAL A 232 0.68 -2.76 -1.75
CA VAL A 232 1.29 -3.70 -0.79
C VAL A 232 0.72 -5.09 -0.93
N LEU A 233 1.54 -6.10 -0.67
CA LEU A 233 1.11 -7.47 -0.45
C LEU A 233 0.88 -7.67 1.05
N ALA A 234 -0.31 -8.15 1.38
CA ALA A 234 -0.73 -8.40 2.75
C ALA A 234 -1.66 -9.61 2.79
N SER A 235 -2.07 -10.06 3.98
CA SER A 235 -3.00 -11.19 4.04
C SER A 235 -4.33 -10.87 3.35
N SER A 236 -4.99 -11.89 2.83
CA SER A 236 -6.29 -11.73 2.19
C SER A 236 -7.33 -11.12 3.14
N PRO A 237 -8.26 -10.29 2.62
CA PRO A 237 -9.37 -9.79 3.42
C PRO A 237 -10.20 -10.96 3.95
N LYS A 238 -10.79 -10.85 5.14
CA LYS A 238 -11.69 -11.90 5.63
C LYS A 238 -12.85 -12.12 4.63
N PRO A 239 -13.32 -13.36 4.41
CA PRO A 239 -14.46 -13.64 3.55
C PRO A 239 -15.63 -12.77 4.01
N ARG A 240 -16.13 -11.93 3.10
CA ARG A 240 -17.27 -11.06 3.38
C ARG A 240 -18.52 -11.91 3.20
N THR A 241 -19.28 -12.17 4.27
CA THR A 241 -20.71 -12.42 4.09
C THR A 241 -21.27 -11.19 3.38
N ARG A 242 -21.95 -11.39 2.24
CA ARG A 242 -22.75 -10.32 1.60
C ARG A 242 -23.96 -10.04 2.49
N THR A 243 -23.73 -9.55 3.71
CA THR A 243 -24.78 -8.91 4.50
C THR A 243 -24.95 -7.50 3.97
N ALA A 244 -26.16 -7.25 3.52
CA ALA A 244 -26.66 -6.02 2.95
C ALA A 244 -26.46 -4.81 3.87
N GLU A 245 -25.37 -4.07 3.68
CA GLU A 245 -25.26 -2.69 4.21
C GLU A 245 -25.26 -1.63 3.10
N TRP A 246 -25.43 -2.04 1.84
CA TRP A 246 -25.79 -1.15 0.73
C TRP A 246 -27.00 -1.69 -0.06
N ALA A 247 -28.03 -2.15 0.66
CA ALA A 247 -29.34 -2.43 0.05
C ALA A 247 -30.09 -1.11 -0.22
N SER A 248 -29.75 -0.49 -1.34
CA SER A 248 -30.76 0.11 -2.23
C SER A 248 -30.58 -0.34 -3.68
N VAL A 249 -30.08 -1.56 -3.87
CA VAL A 249 -30.25 -2.28 -5.13
C VAL A 249 -30.82 -3.65 -4.80
N LYS A 250 -32.13 -3.79 -5.01
CA LYS A 250 -32.84 -5.07 -4.90
C LYS A 250 -32.37 -5.99 -6.02
N THR A 251 -31.58 -7.00 -5.69
CA THR A 251 -31.50 -8.23 -6.50
C THR A 251 -31.68 -9.41 -5.57
N THR A 252 -32.81 -10.10 -5.75
CA THR A 252 -33.19 -11.32 -5.06
C THR A 252 -32.27 -12.47 -5.46
N ARG A 253 -31.26 -12.75 -4.63
CA ARG A 253 -30.69 -14.09 -4.49
C ARG A 253 -30.25 -14.27 -3.04
N GLU A 254 -30.99 -15.10 -2.33
CA GLU A 254 -30.63 -15.68 -1.03
C GLU A 254 -29.20 -16.23 -1.10
N PRO A 255 -28.32 -15.94 -0.13
CA PRO A 255 -27.02 -16.59 -0.05
C PRO A 255 -27.20 -18.01 0.52
N SER A 256 -26.79 -19.00 -0.25
CA SER A 256 -26.59 -20.37 0.22
C SER A 256 -25.48 -20.36 1.29
N GLU A 257 -25.82 -20.70 2.54
CA GLU A 257 -24.86 -21.18 3.52
C GLU A 257 -24.25 -22.48 2.99
N GLY A 258 -22.93 -22.52 2.81
CA GLY A 258 -22.24 -23.73 2.36
C GLY A 258 -21.32 -23.50 1.15
N SER A 259 -20.25 -22.75 1.35
CA SER A 259 -19.00 -23.01 0.65
C SER A 259 -17.88 -22.54 1.55
N GLU A 260 -17.20 -23.48 2.21
CA GLU A 260 -15.86 -23.26 2.77
C GLU A 260 -15.00 -22.71 1.63
N SER A 261 -14.98 -21.38 1.54
CA SER A 261 -14.47 -20.69 0.38
C SER A 261 -12.96 -20.79 0.48
N GLN A 262 -12.40 -21.72 -0.29
CA GLN A 262 -10.99 -21.78 -0.64
C GLN A 262 -10.46 -20.36 -0.79
N GLN A 263 -9.57 -19.97 0.12
CA GLN A 263 -9.09 -18.61 0.24
C GLN A 263 -7.57 -18.59 0.03
N LYS A 264 -7.13 -17.58 -0.71
CA LYS A 264 -5.71 -17.29 -0.92
C LYS A 264 -5.12 -16.75 0.38
N ALA A 265 -3.85 -16.99 0.66
CA ALA A 265 -3.24 -16.46 1.89
C ALA A 265 -3.09 -14.93 1.85
N VAL A 266 -2.76 -14.39 0.67
CA VAL A 266 -2.44 -12.98 0.47
C VAL A 266 -3.26 -12.36 -0.67
N ASN A 267 -3.40 -11.04 -0.64
CA ASN A 267 -3.87 -10.25 -1.76
C ASN A 267 -3.05 -8.97 -1.93
N VAL A 268 -3.13 -8.36 -3.11
CA VAL A 268 -2.62 -7.00 -3.34
C VAL A 268 -3.61 -6.01 -2.75
N TRP A 269 -3.12 -5.02 -2.02
CA TRP A 269 -3.89 -3.94 -1.44
C TRP A 269 -3.44 -2.59 -1.98
N LEU A 270 -4.40 -1.69 -2.21
CA LEU A 270 -4.19 -0.29 -2.60
C LEU A 270 -4.45 0.62 -1.39
N LEU A 271 -3.54 1.56 -1.13
CA LEU A 271 -3.67 2.52 -0.04
C LEU A 271 -2.97 3.86 -0.35
N ASP A 272 -3.05 4.77 0.62
CA ASP A 272 -2.43 6.11 0.66
C ASP A 272 -2.96 7.05 -0.43
N PHE A 273 -4.17 7.58 -0.21
CA PHE A 273 -4.84 8.45 -1.18
C PHE A 273 -4.64 9.94 -0.86
N ASN A 274 -3.75 10.31 0.05
CA ASN A 274 -3.65 11.67 0.60
C ASN A 274 -3.07 12.72 -0.37
N GLN A 275 -2.47 12.29 -1.50
CA GLN A 275 -1.89 13.20 -2.51
C GLN A 275 -2.56 13.08 -3.88
N VAL A 276 -3.62 12.27 -4.03
CA VAL A 276 -4.27 12.11 -5.33
C VAL A 276 -4.96 13.40 -5.76
N GLY A 277 -4.80 13.77 -7.03
CA GLY A 277 -5.39 14.95 -7.62
C GLY A 277 -6.46 14.61 -8.65
N GLU A 278 -7.44 15.49 -8.83
CA GLU A 278 -8.45 15.32 -9.88
C GLU A 278 -7.87 15.59 -11.28
N ILE A 279 -8.34 14.80 -12.25
CA ILE A 279 -7.98 14.91 -13.67
C ILE A 279 -9.21 15.21 -14.55
N THR A 280 -8.96 15.93 -15.63
CA THR A 280 -9.93 16.15 -16.71
C THR A 280 -9.93 14.97 -17.68
N MET A 281 -11.04 14.73 -18.38
CA MET A 281 -11.12 13.67 -19.40
C MET A 281 -10.62 14.17 -20.77
N ASP A 282 -9.38 14.68 -20.78
CA ASP A 282 -8.70 15.25 -21.94
C ASP A 282 -7.18 15.05 -21.83
N ASN A 283 -6.43 15.55 -22.81
CA ASN A 283 -4.97 15.43 -22.84
C ASN A 283 -4.27 16.09 -21.64
N LYS A 284 -4.89 17.09 -20.98
CA LYS A 284 -4.31 17.70 -19.77
C LYS A 284 -4.41 16.73 -18.60
N GLY A 285 -5.55 16.06 -18.46
CA GLY A 285 -5.72 15.03 -17.44
C GLY A 285 -4.83 13.81 -17.68
N VAL A 286 -4.69 13.39 -18.94
CA VAL A 286 -3.68 12.37 -19.31
C VAL A 286 -2.28 12.79 -18.88
N GLY A 287 -1.88 14.04 -19.13
CA GLY A 287 -0.59 14.56 -18.68
C GLY A 287 -0.39 14.49 -17.15
N LYS A 288 -1.43 14.77 -16.36
CA LYS A 288 -1.39 14.59 -14.90
C LYS A 288 -1.24 13.12 -14.50
N ALA A 289 -2.00 12.21 -15.12
CA ALA A 289 -1.91 10.78 -14.85
C ALA A 289 -0.52 10.21 -15.22
N VAL A 290 0.07 10.66 -16.34
CA VAL A 290 1.45 10.29 -16.74
C VAL A 290 2.46 10.76 -15.70
N ARG A 291 2.27 11.98 -15.17
CA ARG A 291 3.10 12.48 -14.08
C ARG A 291 2.94 11.65 -12.82
N GLY A 292 1.70 11.35 -12.41
CA GLY A 292 1.40 10.42 -11.31
C GLY A 292 2.12 9.09 -11.47
N PHE A 293 2.04 8.49 -12.65
CA PHE A 293 2.74 7.25 -12.95
C PHE A 293 4.26 7.33 -12.71
N TRP A 294 4.91 8.38 -13.20
CA TRP A 294 6.38 8.49 -13.22
C TRP A 294 7.01 9.12 -11.97
N ASP A 295 6.28 9.99 -11.27
CA ASP A 295 6.74 10.64 -10.04
C ASP A 295 6.51 9.74 -8.82
N ASN A 296 5.56 8.80 -8.91
CA ASN A 296 5.41 7.77 -7.90
C ASN A 296 6.63 6.87 -7.84
N ASP A 297 6.85 6.33 -6.64
CA ASP A 297 7.72 5.19 -6.43
C ASP A 297 7.34 4.06 -7.44
N PRO A 298 8.30 3.28 -7.96
CA PRO A 298 8.10 2.35 -9.06
C PRO A 298 7.38 1.05 -8.64
N TYR A 299 6.19 1.21 -8.06
CA TYR A 299 5.28 0.13 -7.69
C TYR A 299 4.86 -0.68 -8.92
N TYR A 300 4.50 0.02 -10.00
CA TYR A 300 4.05 -0.57 -11.26
C TYR A 300 5.23 -0.88 -12.19
N PRO A 301 5.07 -1.83 -13.14
CA PRO A 301 6.09 -2.11 -14.15
C PRO A 301 6.44 -0.85 -14.95
N ARG A 302 7.73 -0.66 -15.26
CA ARG A 302 8.18 0.45 -16.12
C ARG A 302 8.27 -0.02 -17.57
N PRO A 303 7.99 0.86 -18.56
CA PRO A 303 8.29 0.58 -19.95
C PRO A 303 9.75 0.22 -20.16
N THR A 304 10.01 -0.79 -20.99
CA THR A 304 11.35 -1.19 -21.43
C THR A 304 11.58 -0.80 -22.88
N VAL A 305 12.83 -0.90 -23.34
CA VAL A 305 13.15 -0.79 -24.77
C VAL A 305 12.66 -2.05 -25.51
N GLU A 306 12.41 -1.93 -26.82
CA GLU A 306 11.86 -3.02 -27.65
C GLU A 306 12.79 -4.24 -27.73
N GLU A 307 14.11 -4.00 -27.67
CA GLU A 307 15.16 -5.03 -27.67
C GLU A 307 15.07 -5.96 -26.43
N ASP A 308 14.46 -5.49 -25.34
CA ASP A 308 14.32 -6.22 -24.08
C ASP A 308 13.07 -7.12 -24.02
N SER A 309 12.37 -7.35 -25.14
CA SER A 309 11.07 -8.06 -25.16
C SER A 309 11.04 -9.43 -24.46
N HIS A 310 12.19 -10.08 -24.27
CA HIS A 310 12.34 -11.38 -23.61
C HIS A 310 12.52 -11.30 -22.08
N THR A 311 12.86 -10.11 -21.55
CA THR A 311 13.09 -9.86 -20.12
C THR A 311 11.80 -9.97 -19.29
N ILE A 312 11.92 -10.14 -17.97
CA ILE A 312 10.75 -10.16 -17.10
C ILE A 312 10.08 -8.79 -17.05
N GLU A 313 10.85 -7.72 -17.07
CA GLU A 313 10.38 -6.33 -17.08
C GLU A 313 9.50 -6.05 -18.31
N ALA A 314 9.94 -6.47 -19.50
CA ALA A 314 9.15 -6.31 -20.72
C ALA A 314 7.84 -7.11 -20.68
N LYS A 315 7.87 -8.33 -20.13
CA LYS A 315 6.66 -9.15 -19.94
C LYS A 315 5.70 -8.49 -18.94
N LEU A 316 6.21 -7.93 -17.85
CA LEU A 316 5.41 -7.21 -16.85
C LEU A 316 4.77 -5.96 -17.46
N TRP A 317 5.52 -5.16 -18.22
CA TRP A 317 4.99 -3.98 -18.90
C TRP A 317 3.94 -4.36 -19.96
N HIS A 318 4.21 -5.37 -20.78
CA HIS A 318 3.24 -5.87 -21.76
C HIS A 318 1.93 -6.29 -21.09
N LYS A 319 2.02 -7.06 -20.00
CA LYS A 319 0.85 -7.46 -19.22
C LYS A 319 0.11 -6.27 -18.62
N PHE A 320 0.84 -5.27 -18.12
CA PHE A 320 0.26 -4.04 -17.58
C PHE A 320 -0.56 -3.32 -18.65
N LYS A 321 0.02 -3.06 -19.83
CA LYS A 321 -0.68 -2.42 -20.96
C LYS A 321 -1.96 -3.17 -21.33
N GLN A 322 -1.85 -4.50 -21.48
CA GLN A 322 -2.99 -5.34 -21.86
C GLN A 322 -4.14 -5.18 -20.86
N VAL A 323 -3.87 -5.31 -19.57
CA VAL A 323 -4.91 -5.25 -18.52
C VAL A 323 -5.44 -3.83 -18.34
N TYR A 324 -4.57 -2.83 -18.37
CA TYR A 324 -4.94 -1.42 -18.22
C TYR A 324 -5.89 -0.99 -19.35
N LEU A 325 -5.54 -1.27 -20.60
CA LEU A 325 -6.37 -0.94 -21.76
C LEU A 325 -7.70 -1.71 -21.72
N ALA A 326 -7.66 -3.03 -21.48
CA ALA A 326 -8.88 -3.84 -21.38
C ALA A 326 -9.83 -3.38 -20.26
N THR A 327 -9.30 -2.85 -19.16
CA THR A 327 -10.12 -2.26 -18.09
C THR A 327 -10.65 -0.89 -18.49
N SER A 328 -9.81 -0.07 -19.14
CA SER A 328 -10.21 1.26 -19.63
C SER A 328 -11.35 1.20 -20.65
N SER A 329 -11.33 0.23 -21.56
CA SER A 329 -12.40 0.02 -22.55
C SER A 329 -13.75 -0.36 -21.95
N LYS A 330 -13.79 -0.80 -20.69
CA LYS A 330 -15.05 -1.05 -19.96
C LYS A 330 -15.64 0.23 -19.36
N ILE A 331 -14.83 1.27 -19.19
CA ILE A 331 -15.19 2.53 -18.52
C ILE A 331 -15.44 3.63 -19.56
N LEU A 332 -14.53 3.75 -20.53
CA LEU A 332 -14.57 4.79 -21.55
C LEU A 332 -15.45 4.38 -22.74
N LYS A 333 -15.98 5.38 -23.45
CA LYS A 333 -16.74 5.16 -24.70
C LYS A 333 -15.84 4.82 -25.88
N ASP A 334 -14.60 5.30 -25.84
CA ASP A 334 -13.54 5.01 -26.80
C ASP A 334 -12.21 4.89 -26.07
N ASP A 335 -11.22 4.28 -26.71
CA ASP A 335 -9.93 3.98 -26.11
C ASP A 335 -8.90 5.11 -26.26
N ALA A 336 -9.25 6.26 -26.84
CA ALA A 336 -8.28 7.27 -27.26
C ALA A 336 -7.44 7.81 -26.09
N LEU A 337 -8.08 8.17 -24.96
CA LEU A 337 -7.38 8.67 -23.78
C LEU A 337 -6.52 7.59 -23.12
N ALA A 338 -6.99 6.34 -23.09
CA ALA A 338 -6.26 5.23 -22.51
C ALA A 338 -5.01 4.86 -23.34
N MET A 339 -5.14 4.85 -24.67
CA MET A 339 -4.01 4.67 -25.59
C MET A 339 -3.02 5.83 -25.47
N THR A 340 -3.51 7.07 -25.44
CA THR A 340 -2.67 8.27 -25.30
C THR A 340 -1.89 8.24 -23.97
N PHE A 341 -2.50 7.77 -22.89
CA PHE A 341 -1.79 7.56 -21.62
C PHE A 341 -0.64 6.56 -21.75
N ILE A 342 -0.88 5.39 -22.35
CA ILE A 342 0.16 4.37 -22.53
C ILE A 342 1.30 4.89 -23.40
N GLU A 343 0.99 5.50 -24.55
CA GLU A 343 1.97 6.07 -25.46
C GLU A 343 2.80 7.17 -24.79
N ALA A 344 2.15 8.04 -24.02
CA ALA A 344 2.83 9.11 -23.29
C ALA A 344 3.74 8.56 -22.17
N VAL A 345 3.33 7.51 -21.47
CA VAL A 345 4.16 6.82 -20.47
C VAL A 345 5.41 6.21 -21.13
N GLU A 346 5.25 5.53 -22.27
CA GLU A 346 6.39 4.95 -23.00
C GLU A 346 7.34 6.01 -23.55
N LEU A 347 6.79 7.10 -24.09
CA LEU A 347 7.59 8.23 -24.58
C LEU A 347 8.39 8.89 -23.45
N GLU A 348 7.79 9.08 -22.28
CA GLU A 348 8.47 9.61 -21.10
C GLU A 348 9.56 8.65 -20.59
N GLY A 349 9.31 7.33 -20.66
CA GLY A 349 10.33 6.32 -20.35
C GLY A 349 11.56 6.41 -21.27
N LYS A 350 11.34 6.54 -22.58
CA LYS A 350 12.42 6.74 -23.57
C LYS A 350 13.23 8.02 -23.26
N LYS A 351 12.57 9.12 -22.88
CA LYS A 351 13.24 10.37 -22.49
C LYS A 351 14.12 10.20 -21.25
N ARG A 352 13.61 9.54 -20.21
CA ARG A 352 14.34 9.30 -18.95
C ARG A 352 15.56 8.39 -19.13
N LEU A 353 15.51 7.46 -20.08
CA LEU A 353 16.66 6.63 -20.45
C LEU A 353 17.71 7.42 -21.26
N ALA A 354 17.28 8.27 -22.18
CA ALA A 354 18.16 9.10 -23.00
C ALA A 354 18.84 10.24 -22.20
N CYS A 355 18.20 10.70 -21.13
CA CYS A 355 18.75 11.67 -20.18
C CYS A 355 18.60 11.11 -18.77
N PRO A 356 19.48 10.18 -18.35
CA PRO A 356 19.49 9.70 -16.98
C PRO A 356 19.59 10.92 -16.07
N PRO A 357 18.71 11.09 -15.07
CA PRO A 357 18.88 12.17 -14.12
C PRO A 357 20.27 12.01 -13.52
N VAL A 358 21.11 13.05 -13.64
CA VAL A 358 22.27 13.21 -12.78
C VAL A 358 21.74 12.96 -11.37
N LEU A 359 22.26 11.94 -10.67
CA LEU A 359 21.85 11.55 -9.32
C LEU A 359 21.95 12.75 -8.38
N GLN A 360 20.96 13.63 -8.42
CA GLN A 360 20.65 14.52 -7.32
C GLN A 360 19.84 13.63 -6.40
N GLY A 361 20.47 13.26 -5.29
CA GLY A 361 19.76 12.65 -4.17
C GLY A 361 18.50 13.47 -3.82
N PRO A 362 17.61 12.90 -3.00
CA PRO A 362 16.29 13.45 -2.73
C PRO A 362 16.38 14.97 -2.48
N PRO A 363 15.47 15.78 -3.05
CA PRO A 363 15.53 17.22 -2.93
C PRO A 363 15.68 17.60 -1.46
N LYS A 364 16.79 18.27 -1.13
CA LYS A 364 16.96 18.89 0.19
C LYS A 364 15.74 19.77 0.40
N ALA A 365 14.94 19.45 1.43
CA ALA A 365 13.90 20.34 1.92
C ALA A 365 14.50 21.76 2.02
N LEU A 366 13.83 22.73 1.39
CA LEU A 366 14.20 24.13 1.47
C LEU A 366 14.52 24.47 2.91
N ALA A 367 15.78 24.87 3.13
CA ALA A 367 16.33 25.12 4.45
C ALA A 367 15.44 26.12 5.19
N ALA A 368 14.81 25.65 6.27
CA ALA A 368 14.31 26.54 7.29
C ALA A 368 15.48 27.38 7.80
N VAL A 369 15.29 28.69 7.82
CA VAL A 369 16.23 29.68 8.31
C VAL A 369 16.76 29.27 9.69
N SER A 370 18.08 29.21 9.78
CA SER A 370 18.87 28.78 10.93
C SER A 370 18.64 29.71 12.13
N ILE A 371 18.13 29.17 13.23
CA ILE A 371 18.29 29.73 14.58
C ILE A 371 19.40 28.89 15.25
N PRO A 372 20.42 29.50 15.87
CA PRO A 372 21.58 28.75 16.39
C PRO A 372 21.21 27.89 17.62
N PRO A 373 21.79 26.68 17.75
CA PRO A 373 21.44 25.75 18.83
C PRO A 373 22.27 26.02 20.09
N ARG A 374 21.61 25.89 21.25
CA ARG A 374 22.30 25.61 22.53
C ARG A 374 22.60 24.11 22.62
N SER A 375 23.79 23.81 23.14
CA SER A 375 24.36 22.49 23.47
C SER A 375 23.39 21.61 24.30
N SER A 376 23.43 20.29 24.33
CA SER A 376 24.54 19.32 24.29
C SER A 376 23.98 17.88 24.12
N GLY A 377 24.69 17.00 23.41
CA GLY A 377 24.42 15.55 23.46
C GLY A 377 25.09 14.78 22.32
N LYS A 378 26.18 14.08 22.63
CA LYS A 378 27.11 13.40 21.71
C LYS A 378 26.42 12.44 20.71
N LYS A 379 26.55 12.70 19.40
CA LYS A 379 26.37 11.69 18.33
C LYS A 379 27.74 11.18 17.88
N LYS A 380 27.92 9.86 17.91
CA LYS A 380 29.07 9.17 17.31
C LYS A 380 29.10 9.44 15.80
N GLN A 381 30.27 9.86 15.33
CA GLN A 381 30.62 10.11 13.94
C GLN A 381 30.69 8.77 13.20
N ARG A 382 29.95 8.60 12.11
CA ARG A 382 30.07 7.46 11.19
C ARG A 382 31.15 7.78 10.16
N SER A 383 32.16 6.92 10.05
CA SER A 383 33.16 6.96 8.98
C SER A 383 32.83 5.89 7.95
N TYR A 384 32.79 6.26 6.68
CA TYR A 384 32.72 5.32 5.56
C TYR A 384 34.13 4.78 5.28
N VAL A 385 34.25 3.48 5.07
CA VAL A 385 35.47 2.85 4.57
C VAL A 385 35.12 2.24 3.22
N ASP A 386 35.72 2.78 2.16
CA ASP A 386 35.74 2.16 0.83
C ASP A 386 36.68 0.95 0.87
N PHE A 387 36.25 -0.16 0.30
CA PHE A 387 37.14 -1.25 -0.09
C PHE A 387 36.99 -1.52 -1.58
N ASN A 388 38.04 -1.16 -2.32
CA ASN A 388 38.41 -1.83 -3.56
C ASN A 388 39.26 -3.05 -3.19
N GLU A 389 38.76 -4.24 -3.52
CA GLU A 389 39.48 -5.31 -4.21
C GLU A 389 38.50 -6.40 -4.66
#